data_AF-A0A3P1SDY3-F1
#
_entry.id   AF-A0A3P1SDY3-F1
#
_cell.length_a   1.000
_cell.length_b   1.000
_cell.length_c   1.000
_cell.angle_alpha   90.00
_cell.angle_beta   90.00
_cell.angle_gamma   90.00
#
_symmetry.space_group_name_H-M   'P 1'
#
loop_
_entity.id
_entity.type
_entity.pdbx_description
1 polymer ?
#
loop_
_entity_poly.entity_id
_entity_poly.type
_entity_poly.pdbx_seq_one_letter_code
_entity_poly.pdbx_strand_id
1 'polypeptide(L)'
;MELRRHDYLPDELITRWQIPLFWWENHTTSDLLYKVCLRVDSVALNAAWKLLSTRYTVHDGELWIGGAGLRRLDPEHVEASSGGEDALDSLEWVINDDLFGALREVASATVTRTEEAYVGAIIVHELRIPLVSGV
;
A
#
# COMPACT_ATOMS: atom_id res chain seq x y z
N MET A 1 -37.66 0.47 -12.68
CA MET A 1 -36.37 0.32 -13.39
C MET A 1 -35.34 0.11 -12.29
N GLU A 2 -35.04 -1.15 -12.04
CA GLU A 2 -34.43 -1.63 -10.80
C GLU A 2 -32.95 -1.25 -10.69
N LEU A 3 -32.63 -0.62 -9.57
CA LEU A 3 -31.27 -0.46 -9.05
C LEU A 3 -30.69 -1.87 -8.85
N ARG A 4 -29.69 -2.25 -9.66
CA ARG A 4 -28.98 -3.51 -9.44
C ARG A 4 -28.19 -3.39 -8.15
N ARG A 5 -28.53 -4.29 -7.24
CA ARG A 5 -27.94 -4.51 -5.92
C ARG A 5 -26.42 -4.52 -6.02
N HIS A 6 -25.79 -3.73 -5.16
CA HIS A 6 -24.45 -4.04 -4.65
C HIS A 6 -24.55 -5.44 -4.03
N ASP A 7 -23.99 -6.44 -4.69
CA ASP A 7 -23.77 -7.74 -4.10
C ASP A 7 -22.75 -7.56 -2.95
N TYR A 8 -23.27 -7.65 -1.73
CA TYR A 8 -22.50 -7.77 -0.50
C TYR A 8 -21.69 -9.06 -0.59
N LEU A 9 -20.35 -8.96 -0.60
CA LEU A 9 -19.48 -10.07 -0.29
C LEU A 9 -19.35 -10.16 1.24
N PRO A 10 -19.54 -11.35 1.85
CA PRO A 10 -19.44 -11.56 3.29
C PRO A 10 -17.97 -11.61 3.73
N ASP A 11 -17.76 -11.40 5.04
CA ASP A 11 -16.54 -11.51 5.85
C ASP A 11 -15.19 -11.90 5.20
N GLU A 12 -14.13 -11.21 5.66
CA GLU A 12 -12.69 -11.41 5.41
C GLU A 12 -12.02 -10.42 4.43
N LEU A 13 -10.79 -10.04 4.78
CA LEU A 13 -9.72 -9.45 3.97
C LEU A 13 -9.47 -7.93 4.11
N ILE A 14 -8.21 -7.61 4.41
CA ILE A 14 -7.57 -6.35 3.97
C ILE A 14 -7.87 -6.22 2.47
N THR A 15 -8.73 -5.26 2.10
CA THR A 15 -9.12 -5.02 0.71
C THR A 15 -7.87 -4.68 -0.09
N ARG A 16 -7.64 -5.39 -1.20
CA ARG A 16 -6.54 -5.12 -2.13
C ARG A 16 -6.56 -3.64 -2.51
N TRP A 17 -5.42 -2.98 -2.36
CA TRP A 17 -5.25 -1.62 -2.88
C TRP A 17 -5.26 -1.66 -4.41
N GLN A 18 -5.98 -0.71 -5.02
CA GLN A 18 -5.97 -0.51 -6.46
C GLN A 18 -5.38 0.85 -6.79
N ILE A 19 -4.50 0.86 -7.78
CA ILE A 19 -3.96 2.09 -8.34
C ILE A 19 -5.10 2.95 -8.89
N PRO A 20 -5.18 4.24 -8.55
CA PRO A 20 -6.17 5.13 -9.14
C PRO A 20 -6.05 5.19 -10.67
N LEU A 21 -7.18 5.09 -11.37
CA LEU A 21 -7.21 5.08 -12.85
C LEU A 21 -6.46 6.28 -13.47
N PHE A 22 -6.56 7.46 -12.84
CA PHE A 22 -5.86 8.65 -13.35
C PHE A 22 -4.34 8.52 -13.32
N TRP A 23 -3.74 7.67 -12.46
CA TRP A 23 -2.29 7.43 -12.52
C TRP A 23 -1.92 6.66 -13.78
N TRP A 24 -2.71 5.64 -14.14
CA TRP A 24 -2.54 4.90 -15.39
C TRP A 24 -2.69 5.81 -16.62
N GLU A 25 -3.69 6.68 -16.62
CA GLU A 25 -3.92 7.63 -17.71
C GLU A 25 -2.80 8.67 -17.87
N ASN A 26 -2.07 8.96 -16.79
CA ASN A 26 -1.00 9.95 -16.76
C ASN A 26 0.41 9.33 -16.69
N HIS A 27 0.55 8.00 -16.72
CA HIS A 27 1.83 7.33 -16.80
C HIS A 27 2.36 7.33 -18.24
N THR A 28 2.80 8.49 -18.69
CA THR A 28 3.19 8.71 -20.10
C THR A 28 4.70 8.60 -20.35
N THR A 29 5.49 8.50 -19.29
CA THR A 29 6.95 8.45 -19.36
C THR A 29 7.55 7.80 -18.12
N SER A 30 8.70 7.13 -18.29
CA SER A 30 9.41 6.37 -17.26
C SER A 30 10.15 7.24 -16.24
N ASP A 31 10.17 8.57 -16.41
CA ASP A 31 10.75 9.51 -15.45
C ASP A 31 9.83 9.83 -14.26
N LEU A 32 8.58 9.35 -14.30
CA LEU A 32 7.62 9.52 -13.24
C LEU A 32 7.96 8.62 -12.04
N LEU A 33 7.94 9.23 -10.86
CA LEU A 33 8.06 8.57 -9.58
C LEU A 33 6.70 8.61 -8.89
N TYR A 34 6.26 7.48 -8.37
CA TYR A 34 5.05 7.36 -7.58
C TYR A 34 5.41 7.03 -6.15
N LYS A 35 4.61 7.54 -5.24
CA LYS A 35 4.71 7.31 -3.81
C LYS A 35 3.32 7.06 -3.27
N VAL A 36 3.23 6.26 -2.22
CA VAL A 36 2.02 6.01 -1.46
C VAL A 36 2.42 5.91 0.00
N CYS A 37 1.94 6.83 0.81
CA CYS A 37 1.97 6.64 2.26
C CYS A 37 0.83 5.71 2.70
N LEU A 38 1.09 4.90 3.72
CA LEU A 38 0.08 4.11 4.40
C LEU A 38 0.28 4.30 5.89
N ARG A 39 -0.81 4.59 6.60
CA ARG A 39 -0.83 4.47 8.04
C ARG A 39 -1.28 3.04 8.43
N VAL A 40 -0.63 2.50 9.44
CA VAL A 40 -0.79 1.13 9.90
C VAL A 40 -0.68 1.19 11.42
N ASP A 41 -1.46 0.37 12.12
CA ASP A 41 -1.26 0.21 13.56
C ASP A 41 0.22 -0.09 13.87
N SER A 42 0.78 0.61 14.87
CA SER A 42 2.22 0.56 15.14
C SER A 42 2.72 -0.85 15.54
N VAL A 43 1.88 -1.65 16.22
CA VAL A 43 2.25 -3.01 16.63
C VAL A 43 2.28 -3.91 15.40
N ALA A 44 1.25 -3.81 14.55
CA ALA A 44 1.19 -4.54 13.29
C ALA A 44 2.34 -4.16 12.34
N LEU A 45 2.61 -2.86 12.17
CA LEU A 45 3.69 -2.39 11.30
C LEU A 45 5.05 -2.86 11.80
N ASN A 46 5.29 -2.84 13.12
CA ASN A 46 6.52 -3.38 13.70
C ASN A 46 6.73 -4.86 13.37
N ALA A 47 5.69 -5.68 13.53
CA ALA A 47 5.75 -7.11 13.26
C ALA A 47 5.96 -7.39 11.76
N ALA A 48 5.22 -6.69 10.89
CA ALA A 48 5.33 -6.86 9.44
C ALA A 48 6.69 -6.39 8.93
N TRP A 49 7.19 -5.27 9.43
CA TRP A 49 8.51 -4.74 9.08
C TRP A 49 9.62 -5.73 9.46
N LYS A 50 9.54 -6.33 10.65
CA LYS A 50 10.49 -7.34 11.09
C LYS A 50 10.47 -8.55 10.16
N LEU A 51 9.29 -9.04 9.78
CA LEU A 51 9.15 -10.15 8.83
C LEU A 51 9.75 -9.80 7.46
N LEU A 52 9.38 -8.65 6.89
CA LEU A 52 9.89 -8.21 5.59
C LEU A 52 11.42 -8.01 5.59
N SER A 53 11.98 -7.51 6.69
CA SER A 53 13.43 -7.36 6.85
C SER A 53 14.20 -8.70 6.90
N THR A 54 13.51 -9.83 7.07
CA THR A 54 14.12 -11.16 6.91
C THR A 54 14.07 -11.67 5.46
N ARG A 55 13.19 -11.10 4.62
CA ARG A 55 12.96 -11.51 3.23
C ARG A 55 13.75 -10.65 2.25
N TYR A 56 13.92 -9.38 2.57
CA TYR A 56 14.46 -8.38 1.65
C TYR A 56 15.65 -7.64 2.24
N THR A 57 16.53 -7.20 1.35
CA THR A 57 17.69 -6.39 1.70
C THR A 57 17.24 -5.00 2.12
N VAL A 58 17.67 -4.56 3.31
CA VAL A 58 17.52 -3.18 3.76
C VAL A 58 18.74 -2.38 3.32
N HIS A 59 18.51 -1.27 2.62
CA HIS A 59 19.53 -0.29 2.25
C HIS A 59 19.04 1.11 2.62
N ASP A 60 19.81 1.85 3.41
CA ASP A 60 19.45 3.20 3.89
C ASP A 60 18.06 3.29 4.57
N GLY A 61 17.68 2.24 5.31
CA GLY A 61 16.38 2.16 5.98
C GLY A 61 15.20 1.85 5.07
N GLU A 62 15.45 1.51 3.81
CA GLU A 62 14.45 1.13 2.81
C GLU A 62 14.61 -0.33 2.40
N LEU A 63 13.50 -1.04 2.26
CA LEU A 63 13.42 -2.40 1.73
C LEU A 63 13.21 -2.32 0.22
N TRP A 64 14.13 -2.88 -0.56
CA TRP A 64 14.01 -2.93 -2.02
C TRP A 64 13.34 -4.23 -2.48
N ILE A 65 12.25 -4.10 -3.22
CA ILE A 65 11.35 -5.20 -3.59
C ILE A 65 10.88 -5.01 -5.02
N GLY A 66 11.41 -5.82 -5.95
CA GLY A 66 10.84 -5.96 -7.30
C GLY A 66 10.66 -4.65 -8.09
N GLY A 67 11.59 -3.70 -7.97
CA GLY A 67 11.52 -2.40 -8.65
C GLY A 67 10.88 -1.27 -7.83
N ALA A 68 10.29 -1.59 -6.67
CA ALA A 68 9.76 -0.64 -5.71
C ALA A 68 10.54 -0.66 -4.39
N GLY A 69 10.35 0.37 -3.58
CA GLY A 69 10.92 0.52 -2.25
C GLY A 69 9.84 0.68 -1.18
N LEU A 70 10.04 0.09 -0.01
CA LEU A 70 9.27 0.37 1.20
C LEU A 70 10.17 1.03 2.23
N ARG A 71 9.77 2.21 2.68
CA ARG A 71 10.48 2.99 3.70
C ARG A 71 9.57 3.24 4.88
N ARG A 72 10.06 2.96 6.08
CA ARG A 72 9.36 3.34 7.30
C ARG A 72 9.57 4.82 7.59
N LEU A 73 8.50 5.58 7.71
CA LEU A 73 8.56 7.01 8.01
C LEU A 73 8.56 7.24 9.52
N ASP A 74 7.66 6.55 10.22
CA ASP A 74 7.52 6.63 11.67
C ASP A 74 6.90 5.31 12.22
N PRO A 75 6.59 5.20 13.52
CA PRO A 75 6.04 3.96 14.09
C PRO A 75 4.73 3.49 13.45
N GLU A 76 3.92 4.39 12.88
CA GLU A 76 2.61 4.10 12.27
C GLU A 76 2.60 4.30 10.75
N HIS A 77 3.59 4.95 10.14
CA HIS A 77 3.57 5.25 8.70
C HIS A 77 4.67 4.55 7.92
N VAL A 78 4.31 4.08 6.73
CA VAL A 78 5.20 3.50 5.73
C VAL A 78 4.94 4.12 4.37
N GLU A 79 6.00 4.47 3.65
CA GLU A 79 5.97 4.94 2.26
C GLU A 79 6.35 3.77 1.35
N ALA A 80 5.52 3.51 0.35
CA ALA A 80 5.90 2.71 -0.81
C ALA A 80 6.24 3.67 -1.96
N SER A 81 7.32 3.41 -2.69
CA SER A 81 7.71 4.23 -3.83
C SER A 81 8.18 3.38 -5.01
N SER A 82 7.94 3.85 -6.22
CA SER A 82 8.31 3.14 -7.45
C SER A 82 8.38 4.10 -8.64
N GLY A 83 9.35 3.89 -9.53
CA GLY A 83 9.54 4.69 -10.74
C GLY A 83 10.03 3.84 -11.91
N GLY A 84 10.06 4.40 -13.12
CA GLY A 84 10.40 3.65 -14.34
C GLY A 84 9.16 3.24 -15.15
N GLU A 85 9.37 2.34 -16.11
CA GLU A 85 8.31 1.83 -17.02
C GLU A 85 7.26 0.99 -16.28
N ASP A 86 7.69 0.13 -15.37
CA ASP A 86 6.81 -0.77 -14.61
C ASP A 86 6.42 -0.17 -13.25
N ALA A 87 6.52 1.16 -13.10
CA ALA A 87 6.43 1.82 -11.80
C ALA A 87 5.13 1.47 -11.06
N LEU A 88 4.02 1.52 -11.78
CA LEU A 88 2.68 1.25 -11.25
C LEU A 88 2.53 -0.21 -10.84
N ASP A 89 2.92 -1.16 -11.70
CA ASP A 89 2.84 -2.60 -11.40
C ASP A 89 3.71 -2.99 -10.18
N SER A 90 4.96 -2.51 -10.14
CA SER A 90 5.85 -2.73 -8.98
C SER A 90 5.29 -2.13 -7.70
N LEU A 91 4.60 -0.99 -7.78
CA LEU A 91 3.98 -0.35 -6.62
C LEU A 91 2.73 -1.10 -6.14
N GLU A 92 1.91 -1.61 -7.05
CA GLU A 92 0.78 -2.47 -6.69
C GLU A 92 1.28 -3.71 -5.95
N TRP A 93 2.30 -4.36 -6.51
CA TRP A 93 2.89 -5.57 -5.95
C TRP A 93 3.40 -5.34 -4.53
N VAL A 94 4.27 -4.35 -4.34
CA VAL A 94 4.93 -4.14 -3.04
C VAL A 94 3.93 -3.81 -1.92
N ILE A 95 2.83 -3.15 -2.26
CA ILE A 95 1.79 -2.83 -1.28
C ILE A 95 0.91 -4.06 -1.00
N ASN A 96 0.43 -4.74 -2.04
CA ASN A 96 -0.60 -5.78 -1.88
C ASN A 96 -0.05 -7.15 -1.48
N ASP A 97 1.05 -7.55 -2.12
CA ASP A 97 1.63 -8.88 -1.95
C ASP A 97 2.62 -8.88 -0.80
N ASP A 98 3.46 -7.85 -0.70
CA ASP A 98 4.50 -7.79 0.32
C ASP A 98 4.02 -7.15 1.62
N LEU A 99 3.66 -5.87 1.61
CA LEU A 99 3.25 -5.19 2.84
C LEU A 99 1.96 -5.79 3.41
N PHE A 100 0.88 -5.85 2.64
CA PHE A 100 -0.37 -6.43 3.12
C PHE A 100 -0.25 -7.95 3.33
N GLY A 101 0.54 -8.67 2.54
CA GLY A 101 0.82 -10.09 2.80
C GLY A 101 1.51 -10.31 4.14
N ALA A 102 2.57 -9.54 4.42
CA ALA A 102 3.25 -9.59 5.71
C ALA A 102 2.33 -9.21 6.88
N LEU A 103 1.49 -8.18 6.71
CA LEU A 103 0.52 -7.78 7.73
C LEU A 103 -0.49 -8.89 8.02
N ARG A 104 -1.02 -9.57 6.99
CA ARG A 104 -1.94 -10.72 7.16
C ARG A 104 -1.28 -11.89 7.88
N GLU A 105 0.01 -12.10 7.69
CA GLU A 105 0.75 -13.21 8.30
C GLU A 105 1.07 -12.99 9.78
N VAL A 106 1.41 -11.76 10.16
CA VAL A 106 1.92 -11.47 11.51
C VAL A 106 0.87 -10.93 12.46
N ALA A 107 -0.27 -10.45 11.96
CA ALA A 107 -1.29 -9.81 12.79
C ALA A 107 -2.68 -9.83 12.13
N SER A 108 -3.73 -9.88 12.96
CA SER A 108 -5.05 -9.34 12.58
C SER A 108 -4.98 -7.80 12.66
N ALA A 109 -4.23 -7.20 11.74
CA ALA A 109 -3.89 -5.78 11.78
C ALA A 109 -5.00 -4.87 11.26
N THR A 110 -5.20 -3.74 11.94
CA THR A 110 -5.98 -2.62 11.37
C THR A 110 -5.04 -1.74 10.53
N VAL A 111 -5.25 -1.71 9.21
CA VAL A 111 -4.50 -0.85 8.27
C VAL A 111 -5.36 0.35 7.93
N THR A 112 -4.90 1.56 8.23
CA THR A 112 -5.65 2.79 7.94
C THR A 112 -4.88 3.60 6.93
N ARG A 113 -5.23 3.55 5.65
CA ARG A 113 -4.38 4.15 4.62
C ARG A 113 -4.49 5.67 4.53
N THR A 114 -3.39 6.33 4.20
CA THR A 114 -3.32 7.76 3.85
C THR A 114 -2.56 7.90 2.54
N GLU A 115 -3.27 7.81 1.40
CA GLU A 115 -2.63 7.85 0.08
C GLU A 115 -2.02 9.22 -0.18
N GLU A 116 -0.71 9.26 -0.42
CA GLU A 116 -0.02 10.47 -0.85
C GLU A 116 0.61 10.22 -2.22
N ALA A 117 -0.10 10.62 -3.26
CA ALA A 117 0.34 10.58 -4.66
C ALA A 117 1.30 11.73 -4.96
N TYR A 118 2.59 11.47 -5.12
CA TYR A 118 3.54 12.49 -5.57
C TYR A 118 3.82 12.35 -7.07
N VAL A 119 2.87 12.72 -7.91
CA VAL A 119 3.21 13.18 -9.28
C VAL A 119 3.58 14.66 -9.15
N GLY A 120 4.41 15.22 -10.03
CA GLY A 120 4.86 16.63 -10.00
C GLY A 120 3.79 17.74 -9.96
N ALA A 121 2.53 17.48 -9.56
CA ALA A 121 1.57 18.45 -9.07
C ALA A 121 0.67 17.79 -7.98
N ILE A 122 0.57 18.46 -6.82
CA ILE A 122 0.00 18.00 -5.55
C ILE A 122 -1.53 17.80 -5.63
N ILE A 123 -2.05 16.60 -5.33
CA ILE A 123 -3.46 16.40 -4.92
C ILE A 123 -3.53 15.32 -3.81
N VAL A 124 -4.22 15.65 -2.70
CA VAL A 124 -4.36 14.84 -1.47
C VAL A 124 -5.79 14.30 -1.37
N HIS A 125 -5.98 13.01 -1.07
CA HIS A 125 -7.27 12.45 -0.64
C HIS A 125 -7.09 11.52 0.57
N GLU A 126 -7.88 11.78 1.62
CA GLU A 126 -7.98 10.95 2.82
C GLU A 126 -9.16 9.97 2.64
N LEU A 127 -8.92 8.65 2.68
CA LEU A 127 -9.97 7.63 2.71
C LEU A 127 -9.81 6.77 3.98
N ARG A 128 -10.78 6.87 4.89
CA ARG A 128 -10.83 6.10 6.14
C ARG A 128 -11.69 4.86 5.94
N ILE A 129 -11.12 3.67 6.04
CA ILE A 129 -11.86 2.41 6.09
C ILE A 129 -11.74 1.82 7.50
N PRO A 130 -12.82 1.77 8.30
CA PRO A 130 -12.81 1.09 9.59
C PRO A 130 -12.86 -0.44 9.39
N LEU A 131 -12.06 -1.18 10.16
CA LEU A 131 -12.11 -2.64 10.25
C LEU A 131 -12.95 -3.07 11.45
N VAL A 132 -13.79 -4.08 11.25
CA VAL A 132 -14.63 -4.69 12.30
C VAL A 132 -14.09 -6.08 12.59
N SER A 133 -13.85 -6.40 13.86
CA SER A 133 -13.37 -7.73 14.27
C SER A 133 -14.51 -8.75 14.23
N GLY A 134 -14.36 -9.79 13.39
CA GLY A 134 -15.13 -11.02 13.51
C GLY A 134 -14.52 -11.91 14.60
N VAL A 135 -15.37 -12.34 15.54
CA VAL A 135 -15.07 -13.34 16.60
C VAL A 135 -15.22 -14.74 16.03
#